data_AF-A0A1N7NMK6-F1
#
_entry.id   AF-A0A1N7NMK6-F1
#
_cell.length_a   1.000
_cell.length_b   1.000
_cell.length_c   1.000
_cell.angle_alpha   90.00
_cell.angle_beta   90.00
_cell.angle_gamma   90.00
#
_symmetry.space_group_name_H-M   'P 1'
#
loop_
_entity.id
_entity.type
_entity.pdbx_description
1 polymer ?
#
loop_
_entity_poly.entity_id
_entity_poly.type
_entity_poly.pdbx_seq_one_letter_code
_entity_poly.pdbx_strand_id
1 'polypeptide(L)'
;MPPIQDHPLRYKLANELHARPFPALAPPCRAVYLAIKKAKGAASRDRSLDLKHLTDLLDRYGTTHPQPGATHYQTKIGQHMLKWEQHTEFVTYTVFLNGLTDRPFDPADFEVFPSEWLDDAPGVRITSCLIRCCTRPEDDGEIETPLRDWFVPESLAVSSVIDDEAVIAGDFRIDPAGHMRFAVFTREHVGERRVGRIVQRLCEIETYKSMSMLGFTRLKSLSPRMGDLDNELSHLMEAMTHGQGPAEDTLKALLSVSAELESLSAQTSFRLGATGAYEAIVAQRIEVLREVRWRGRQTFEEFMTRRYDPAMRTVKATERRLGTMAERAMRAGDLLRTRVEVERSAQNQLLLESMNQRADMQLRLQRTVEGLSVVAISYYAVSLAAYLLYPVGEMLGLSRGWLTAAVTVPVVLAVWGMIRRIRVQMEKQGPDL
;
A
#
# COMPACT_ATOMS: atom_id res chain seq x y z
N MET A 1 -13.06 -4.20 -49.80
CA MET A 1 -11.89 -4.22 -48.89
C MET A 1 -11.74 -2.82 -48.32
N PRO A 2 -11.41 -2.64 -47.03
CA PRO A 2 -11.17 -1.30 -46.50
C PRO A 2 -10.06 -0.62 -47.30
N PRO A 3 -10.14 0.71 -47.55
CA PRO A 3 -9.24 1.42 -48.47
C PRO A 3 -7.81 1.58 -47.94
N ILE A 4 -7.57 1.26 -46.66
CA ILE A 4 -6.28 1.33 -45.99
C ILE A 4 -6.11 0.16 -45.02
N GLN A 5 -4.87 -0.16 -44.68
CA GLN A 5 -4.55 -1.21 -43.71
C GLN A 5 -5.04 -0.82 -42.31
N ASP A 6 -5.85 -1.69 -41.71
CA ASP A 6 -6.31 -1.52 -40.33
C ASP A 6 -5.18 -1.79 -39.34
N HIS A 7 -5.19 -1.05 -38.23
CA HIS A 7 -4.35 -1.36 -37.08
C HIS A 7 -4.65 -2.82 -36.60
N PRO A 8 -3.63 -3.66 -36.29
CA PRO A 8 -3.85 -5.08 -35.97
C PRO A 8 -4.83 -5.35 -34.82
N LEU A 9 -4.92 -4.42 -33.86
CA LEU A 9 -5.85 -4.53 -32.73
C LEU A 9 -7.24 -3.92 -32.97
N ARG A 10 -7.50 -3.27 -34.12
CA ARG A 10 -8.74 -2.50 -34.35
C ARG A 10 -10.00 -3.34 -34.07
N TYR A 11 -10.08 -4.54 -34.63
CA TYR A 11 -11.23 -5.43 -34.42
C TYR A 11 -11.28 -5.99 -33.00
N LYS A 12 -10.13 -6.36 -32.42
CA LYS A 12 -10.09 -6.91 -31.05
C LYS A 12 -10.56 -5.87 -30.04
N LEU A 13 -10.10 -4.63 -30.15
CA LEU A 13 -10.50 -3.52 -29.28
C LEU A 13 -11.97 -3.13 -29.49
N ALA A 14 -12.44 -3.09 -30.74
CA ALA A 14 -13.85 -2.82 -31.02
C ALA A 14 -14.76 -3.92 -30.45
N ASN A 15 -14.42 -5.19 -30.65
CA ASN A 15 -15.19 -6.31 -30.12
C ASN A 15 -15.19 -6.38 -28.59
N GLU A 16 -14.10 -5.97 -27.93
CA GLU A 16 -14.06 -5.89 -26.46
C GLU A 16 -15.15 -4.96 -25.90
N LEU A 17 -15.46 -3.85 -26.58
CA LEU A 17 -16.53 -2.93 -26.18
C LEU A 17 -17.93 -3.54 -26.33
N HIS A 18 -18.11 -4.52 -27.20
CA HIS A 18 -19.38 -5.19 -27.48
C HIS A 18 -19.54 -6.53 -26.77
N ALA A 19 -18.50 -7.00 -26.08
CA ALA A 19 -18.44 -8.34 -25.52
C ALA A 19 -19.43 -8.57 -24.36
N ARG A 20 -19.97 -7.50 -23.75
CA ARG A 20 -20.86 -7.57 -22.57
C ARG A 20 -22.24 -6.99 -22.84
N PRO A 21 -23.07 -7.61 -23.69
CA PRO A 21 -24.43 -7.13 -23.91
C PRO A 21 -25.25 -7.24 -22.62
N PHE A 22 -26.14 -6.27 -22.42
CA PHE A 22 -27.15 -6.38 -21.36
C PHE A 22 -28.14 -7.50 -21.69
N PRO A 23 -28.63 -8.24 -20.69
CA PRO A 23 -29.68 -9.22 -20.91
C PRO A 23 -30.95 -8.54 -21.44
N ALA A 24 -31.73 -9.26 -22.23
CA ALA A 24 -33.09 -8.86 -22.59
C ALA A 24 -34.04 -9.68 -21.72
N LEU A 25 -34.85 -9.00 -20.91
CA LEU A 25 -35.78 -9.61 -19.96
C LEU A 25 -37.20 -9.12 -20.25
N ALA A 26 -38.12 -10.04 -20.48
CA ALA A 26 -39.55 -9.75 -20.62
C ALA A 26 -40.28 -10.04 -19.29
N PRO A 27 -40.75 -9.02 -18.56
CA PRO A 27 -41.63 -9.21 -17.42
C PRO A 27 -42.97 -9.81 -17.85
N PRO A 28 -43.61 -10.67 -17.03
CA PRO A 28 -43.16 -11.19 -15.74
C PRO A 28 -41.95 -12.13 -15.85
N CYS A 29 -40.92 -11.90 -15.04
CA CYS A 29 -39.74 -12.77 -14.98
C CYS A 29 -39.02 -12.65 -13.63
N ARG A 30 -37.99 -13.49 -13.44
CA ARG A 30 -37.16 -13.51 -12.24
C ARG A 30 -35.70 -13.63 -12.61
N ALA A 31 -34.82 -13.19 -11.73
CA ALA A 31 -33.38 -13.42 -11.85
C ALA A 31 -32.80 -13.94 -10.54
N VAL A 32 -31.95 -14.95 -10.65
CA VAL A 32 -31.18 -15.51 -9.55
C VAL A 32 -29.74 -15.11 -9.76
N TYR A 33 -29.14 -14.48 -8.76
CA TYR A 33 -27.80 -13.95 -8.82
C TYR A 33 -26.91 -14.60 -7.76
N LEU A 34 -25.69 -14.96 -8.14
CA LEU A 34 -24.69 -15.53 -7.26
C LEU A 34 -23.32 -14.95 -7.61
N ALA A 35 -22.63 -14.39 -6.62
CA ALA A 35 -21.25 -13.98 -6.74
C ALA A 35 -20.35 -14.82 -5.83
N ILE A 36 -19.31 -15.42 -6.40
CA ILE A 36 -18.33 -16.27 -5.72
C ILE A 36 -16.95 -15.62 -5.77
N LYS A 37 -16.26 -15.60 -4.63
CA LYS A 37 -14.93 -15.03 -4.47
C LYS A 37 -14.02 -15.98 -3.70
N LYS A 38 -12.78 -16.18 -4.15
CA LYS A 38 -11.76 -16.85 -3.34
C LYS A 38 -11.49 -16.06 -2.05
N ALA A 39 -11.56 -16.71 -0.89
CA ALA A 39 -11.46 -16.03 0.41
C ALA A 39 -10.16 -15.20 0.56
N LYS A 40 -9.02 -15.78 0.16
CA LYS A 40 -7.68 -15.14 0.20
C LYS A 40 -7.05 -15.11 -1.19
N GLY A 41 -6.26 -14.07 -1.47
CA GLY A 41 -5.52 -13.96 -2.74
C GLY A 41 -6.42 -13.93 -3.98
N ALA A 42 -7.60 -13.31 -3.89
CA ALA A 42 -8.61 -13.34 -4.94
C ALA A 42 -8.13 -12.77 -6.28
N ALA A 43 -7.32 -11.71 -6.27
CA ALA A 43 -6.79 -11.10 -7.48
C ALA A 43 -5.79 -11.99 -8.24
N SER A 44 -5.07 -12.85 -7.52
CA SER A 44 -4.11 -13.82 -8.06
C SER A 44 -4.67 -15.24 -8.12
N ARG A 45 -5.99 -15.39 -8.02
CA ARG A 45 -6.63 -16.71 -8.07
C ARG A 45 -6.46 -17.32 -9.46
N ASP A 46 -6.42 -18.65 -9.50
CA ASP A 46 -6.42 -19.39 -10.75
C ASP A 46 -7.79 -19.28 -11.44
N ARG A 47 -7.85 -18.51 -12.53
CA ARG A 47 -9.05 -18.28 -13.35
C ARG A 47 -9.53 -19.53 -14.08
N SER A 48 -8.66 -20.53 -14.27
CA SER A 48 -9.05 -21.79 -14.92
C SER A 48 -9.99 -22.61 -14.04
N LEU A 49 -9.89 -22.48 -12.71
CA LEU A 49 -10.81 -23.13 -11.77
C LEU A 49 -12.23 -22.58 -11.88
N ASP A 50 -12.39 -21.27 -12.08
CA ASP A 50 -13.73 -20.70 -12.28
C ASP A 50 -14.33 -21.12 -13.63
N LEU A 51 -13.50 -21.23 -14.67
CA LEU A 51 -13.93 -21.70 -15.98
C LEU A 51 -14.34 -23.17 -15.91
N LYS A 52 -13.55 -24.01 -15.23
CA LYS A 52 -13.89 -25.40 -14.97
C LYS A 52 -15.20 -25.52 -14.19
N HIS A 53 -15.36 -24.72 -13.14
CA HIS A 53 -16.58 -24.72 -12.33
C HIS A 53 -17.81 -24.31 -13.15
N LEU A 54 -17.69 -23.34 -14.06
CA LEU A 54 -18.74 -23.06 -15.05
C LEU A 54 -18.98 -24.27 -15.95
N THR A 55 -17.94 -24.87 -16.53
CA THR A 55 -18.06 -26.04 -17.41
C THR A 55 -18.79 -27.19 -16.74
N ASP A 56 -18.49 -27.50 -15.48
CA ASP A 56 -19.17 -28.55 -14.71
C ASP A 56 -20.69 -28.28 -14.59
N LEU A 57 -21.09 -27.00 -14.43
CA LEU A 57 -22.51 -26.62 -14.46
C LEU A 57 -23.11 -26.82 -15.85
N LEU A 58 -22.40 -26.40 -16.90
CA LEU A 58 -22.88 -26.48 -18.28
C LEU A 58 -23.02 -27.93 -18.76
N ASP A 59 -22.11 -28.82 -18.35
CA ASP A 59 -22.16 -30.26 -18.63
C ASP A 59 -23.39 -30.90 -18.02
N ARG A 60 -23.75 -30.53 -16.80
CA ARG A 60 -24.98 -31.01 -16.13
C ARG A 60 -26.25 -30.60 -16.88
N TYR A 61 -26.22 -29.46 -17.56
CA TYR A 61 -27.32 -28.98 -18.41
C TYR A 61 -27.20 -29.40 -19.88
N GLY A 62 -26.14 -30.11 -20.27
CA GLY A 62 -25.92 -30.58 -21.64
C GLY A 62 -25.80 -29.47 -22.67
N THR A 63 -25.22 -28.33 -22.31
CA THR A 63 -25.11 -27.14 -23.19
C THR A 63 -23.67 -26.90 -23.67
N THR A 64 -23.50 -25.94 -24.58
CA THR A 64 -22.19 -25.59 -25.14
C THR A 64 -21.29 -24.89 -24.12
N HIS A 65 -19.99 -24.88 -24.38
CA HIS A 65 -18.99 -24.25 -23.51
C HIS A 65 -18.46 -22.93 -24.08
N PRO A 66 -17.98 -22.02 -23.22
CA PRO A 66 -17.19 -20.87 -23.66
C PRO A 66 -15.87 -21.30 -24.32
N GLN A 67 -15.35 -20.44 -25.20
CA GLN A 67 -14.00 -20.59 -25.73
C GLN A 67 -12.94 -20.42 -24.62
N PRO A 68 -11.78 -21.09 -24.71
CA PRO A 68 -10.70 -20.89 -23.75
C PRO A 68 -10.32 -19.41 -23.59
N GLY A 69 -10.20 -18.97 -22.33
CA GLY A 69 -9.87 -17.57 -22.01
C GLY A 69 -11.04 -16.59 -22.05
N ALA A 70 -12.28 -17.05 -22.27
CA ALA A 70 -13.46 -16.21 -22.16
C ALA A 70 -13.60 -15.61 -20.74
N THR A 71 -13.96 -14.32 -20.68
CA THR A 71 -14.20 -13.60 -19.43
C THR A 71 -15.69 -13.34 -19.17
N HIS A 72 -16.52 -13.71 -20.13
CA HIS A 72 -17.97 -13.58 -20.09
C HIS A 72 -18.56 -14.69 -20.96
N TYR A 73 -19.72 -15.19 -20.58
CA TYR A 73 -20.42 -16.22 -21.34
C TYR A 73 -21.92 -16.13 -21.10
N GLN A 74 -22.70 -16.38 -22.14
CA GLN A 74 -24.15 -16.40 -22.05
C GLN A 74 -24.69 -17.57 -22.86
N THR A 75 -25.52 -18.40 -22.25
CA THR A 75 -26.12 -19.57 -22.91
C THR A 75 -27.43 -19.96 -22.25
N LYS A 76 -28.22 -20.79 -22.94
CA LYS A 76 -29.41 -21.41 -22.35
C LYS A 76 -29.00 -22.62 -21.50
N ILE A 77 -29.61 -22.73 -20.32
CA ILE A 77 -29.55 -23.89 -19.44
C ILE A 77 -30.98 -24.37 -19.17
N GLY A 78 -31.37 -25.50 -19.77
CA GLY A 78 -32.77 -25.92 -19.81
C GLY A 78 -33.68 -24.84 -20.43
N GLN A 79 -34.67 -24.35 -19.66
CA GLN A 79 -35.58 -23.29 -20.07
C GLN A 79 -35.11 -21.87 -19.69
N HIS A 80 -33.96 -21.76 -19.02
CA HIS A 80 -33.45 -20.51 -18.46
C HIS A 80 -32.25 -20.00 -19.24
N MET A 81 -31.94 -18.72 -19.05
CA MET A 81 -30.74 -18.10 -19.62
C MET A 81 -29.71 -17.88 -18.52
N LEU A 82 -28.53 -18.48 -18.65
CA LEU A 82 -27.38 -18.23 -17.79
C LEU A 82 -26.51 -17.14 -18.40
N LYS A 83 -26.14 -16.17 -17.58
CA LYS A 83 -25.07 -15.22 -17.82
C LYS A 83 -23.97 -15.42 -16.78
N TRP A 84 -22.73 -15.53 -17.24
CA TRP A 84 -21.54 -15.70 -16.42
C TRP A 84 -20.53 -14.59 -16.72
N GLU A 85 -19.95 -14.00 -15.68
CA GLU A 85 -18.93 -12.96 -15.82
C GLU A 85 -17.75 -13.22 -14.88
N GLN A 86 -16.54 -13.28 -15.43
CA GLN A 86 -15.29 -13.42 -14.69
C GLN A 86 -14.65 -12.04 -14.48
N HIS A 87 -14.63 -11.60 -13.22
CA HIS A 87 -14.01 -10.36 -12.80
C HIS A 87 -12.61 -10.64 -12.24
N THR A 88 -11.84 -9.58 -11.91
CA THR A 88 -10.49 -9.74 -11.35
C THR A 88 -10.50 -10.50 -10.02
N GLU A 89 -11.48 -10.27 -9.15
CA GLU A 89 -11.50 -10.82 -7.79
C GLU A 89 -12.60 -11.85 -7.53
N PHE A 90 -13.63 -11.89 -8.37
CA PHE A 90 -14.80 -12.74 -8.17
C PHE A 90 -15.35 -13.20 -9.53
N VAL A 91 -16.33 -14.09 -9.49
CA VAL A 91 -17.08 -14.57 -10.64
C VAL A 91 -18.56 -14.47 -10.31
N THR A 92 -19.38 -14.19 -11.32
CA THR A 92 -20.83 -14.03 -11.14
C THR A 92 -21.58 -15.00 -12.03
N TYR A 93 -22.68 -15.51 -11.51
CA TYR A 93 -23.66 -16.33 -12.21
C TYR A 93 -25.01 -15.64 -12.07
N THR A 94 -25.67 -15.37 -13.19
CA THR A 94 -27.03 -14.82 -13.21
C THR A 94 -27.89 -15.72 -14.08
N VAL A 95 -28.94 -16.30 -13.49
CA VAL A 95 -29.92 -17.12 -14.21
C VAL A 95 -31.22 -16.36 -14.32
N PHE A 96 -31.72 -16.18 -15.54
CA PHE A 96 -33.00 -15.54 -15.81
C PHE A 96 -34.08 -16.59 -16.04
N LEU A 97 -35.15 -16.51 -15.26
CA LEU A 97 -36.28 -17.42 -15.28
C LEU A 97 -37.52 -16.68 -15.80
N ASN A 98 -38.29 -17.34 -16.66
CA ASN A 98 -39.53 -16.78 -17.19
C ASN A 98 -40.66 -16.91 -16.16
N GLY A 99 -41.57 -15.95 -16.17
CA GLY A 99 -42.74 -15.94 -15.30
C GLY A 99 -42.41 -15.69 -13.84
N LEU A 100 -43.47 -15.68 -13.03
CA LEU A 100 -43.41 -15.56 -11.58
C LEU A 100 -43.86 -16.87 -10.93
N THR A 101 -43.29 -17.18 -9.77
CA THR A 101 -43.87 -18.15 -8.83
C THR A 101 -44.94 -17.51 -7.95
N ASP A 102 -45.84 -18.35 -7.44
CA ASP A 102 -46.85 -17.96 -6.45
C ASP A 102 -46.21 -17.40 -5.18
N ARG A 103 -45.18 -18.09 -4.66
CA ARG A 103 -44.38 -17.61 -3.54
C ARG A 103 -43.39 -16.54 -4.01
N PRO A 104 -43.48 -15.28 -3.52
CA PRO A 104 -42.50 -14.25 -3.82
C PRO A 104 -41.13 -14.65 -3.26
N PHE A 105 -40.08 -14.48 -4.08
CA PHE A 105 -38.70 -14.82 -3.72
C PHE A 105 -38.55 -16.27 -3.23
N ASP A 106 -39.11 -17.22 -3.98
CA ASP A 106 -39.05 -18.62 -3.63
C ASP A 106 -37.60 -19.14 -3.65
N PRO A 107 -37.07 -19.70 -2.54
CA PRO A 107 -35.73 -20.29 -2.52
C PRO A 107 -35.56 -21.42 -3.55
N ALA A 108 -36.65 -22.06 -3.98
CA ALA A 108 -36.61 -23.07 -5.06
C ALA A 108 -36.04 -22.51 -6.37
N ASP A 109 -36.11 -21.19 -6.59
CA ASP A 109 -35.51 -20.55 -7.76
C ASP A 109 -33.99 -20.70 -7.77
N PHE A 110 -33.38 -20.79 -6.59
CA PHE A 110 -31.93 -20.97 -6.45
C PHE A 110 -31.46 -22.39 -6.79
N GLU A 111 -32.37 -23.38 -6.85
CA GLU A 111 -32.04 -24.78 -7.16
C GLU A 111 -31.56 -25.00 -8.59
N VAL A 112 -31.65 -23.97 -9.46
CA VAL A 112 -30.91 -23.92 -10.73
C VAL A 112 -29.40 -24.07 -10.54
N PHE A 113 -28.89 -23.79 -9.35
CA PHE A 113 -27.54 -24.14 -8.91
C PHE A 113 -27.61 -25.38 -8.01
N PRO A 114 -27.11 -26.54 -8.48
CA PRO A 114 -27.15 -27.77 -7.70
C PRO A 114 -26.34 -27.66 -6.41
N SER A 115 -26.79 -28.28 -5.32
CA SER A 115 -26.08 -28.25 -4.02
C SER A 115 -24.65 -28.81 -4.12
N GLU A 116 -24.48 -29.97 -4.74
CA GLU A 116 -23.16 -30.59 -4.95
C GLU A 116 -22.23 -29.66 -5.76
N TRP A 117 -22.77 -28.96 -6.75
CA TRP A 117 -22.00 -27.97 -7.51
C TRP A 117 -21.60 -26.79 -6.63
N LEU A 118 -22.52 -26.26 -5.81
CA LEU A 118 -22.22 -25.16 -4.88
C LEU A 118 -21.13 -25.54 -3.84
N ASP A 119 -21.14 -26.79 -3.37
CA ASP A 119 -20.16 -27.30 -2.41
C ASP A 119 -18.74 -27.36 -3.01
N ASP A 120 -18.64 -27.61 -4.32
CA ASP A 120 -17.38 -27.66 -5.08
C ASP A 120 -16.89 -26.29 -5.58
N ALA A 121 -17.52 -25.18 -5.16
CA ALA A 121 -17.16 -23.84 -5.60
C ALA A 121 -15.69 -23.48 -5.26
N PRO A 122 -14.90 -22.90 -6.19
CA PRO A 122 -13.50 -22.53 -5.96
C PRO A 122 -13.34 -21.29 -5.06
N GLY A 123 -14.36 -20.93 -4.29
CA GLY A 123 -14.44 -19.78 -3.43
C GLY A 123 -15.66 -19.80 -2.53
N VAL A 124 -15.95 -18.66 -1.90
CA VAL A 124 -17.08 -18.47 -1.00
C VAL A 124 -18.08 -17.49 -1.61
N ARG A 125 -19.36 -17.67 -1.29
CA ARG A 125 -20.42 -16.72 -1.67
C ARG A 125 -20.16 -15.36 -1.01
N ILE A 126 -19.94 -14.33 -1.83
CA ILE A 126 -19.85 -12.94 -1.34
C ILE A 126 -21.22 -12.28 -1.27
N THR A 127 -22.09 -12.56 -2.25
CA THR A 127 -23.49 -12.12 -2.23
C THR A 127 -24.33 -13.03 -3.13
N SER A 128 -25.64 -13.01 -2.90
CA SER A 128 -26.63 -13.65 -3.76
C SER A 128 -27.95 -12.89 -3.69
N CYS A 129 -28.67 -12.83 -4.81
CA CYS A 129 -29.94 -12.11 -4.90
C CYS A 129 -31.02 -12.94 -5.59
N LEU A 130 -32.24 -12.80 -5.11
CA LEU A 130 -33.46 -13.15 -5.84
C LEU A 130 -34.13 -11.85 -6.30
N ILE A 131 -34.31 -11.70 -7.61
CA ILE A 131 -34.90 -10.50 -8.22
C ILE A 131 -36.21 -10.90 -8.87
N ARG A 132 -37.28 -10.20 -8.51
CA ARG A 132 -38.63 -10.42 -9.02
C ARG A 132 -39.05 -9.26 -9.90
N CYS A 133 -39.28 -9.51 -11.19
CA CYS A 133 -39.72 -8.51 -12.16
C CYS A 133 -41.20 -8.72 -12.49
N CYS A 134 -42.05 -7.82 -11.98
CA CYS A 134 -43.49 -7.83 -12.17
C CYS A 134 -43.91 -6.77 -13.19
N THR A 135 -45.08 -6.95 -13.78
CA THR A 135 -45.78 -5.85 -14.45
C THR A 135 -46.20 -4.82 -13.41
N ARG A 136 -45.98 -3.53 -13.69
CA ARG A 136 -46.45 -2.44 -12.84
C ARG A 136 -47.97 -2.31 -13.00
N PRO A 137 -48.75 -2.36 -11.89
CA PRO A 137 -50.19 -2.13 -11.96
C PRO A 137 -50.51 -0.70 -12.40
N GLU A 138 -51.73 -0.48 -12.88
CA GLU A 138 -52.19 0.87 -13.27
C GLU A 138 -52.32 1.79 -12.05
N ASP A 139 -52.82 1.26 -10.93
CA ASP A 139 -52.79 1.95 -9.63
C ASP A 139 -51.51 1.58 -8.87
N ASP A 140 -50.61 2.55 -8.73
CA ASP A 140 -49.40 2.44 -7.91
C ASP A 140 -49.70 2.10 -6.43
N GLY A 141 -50.93 2.32 -5.95
CA GLY A 141 -51.39 1.88 -4.62
C GLY A 141 -51.29 0.38 -4.41
N GLU A 142 -51.44 -0.40 -5.48
CA GLU A 142 -51.36 -1.85 -5.42
C GLU A 142 -49.94 -2.35 -5.16
N ILE A 143 -48.90 -1.54 -5.41
CA ILE A 143 -47.49 -1.90 -5.14
C ILE A 143 -47.18 -1.85 -3.64
N GLU A 144 -47.89 -1.04 -2.84
CA GLU A 144 -47.64 -0.89 -1.41
C GLU A 144 -47.84 -2.19 -0.61
N THR A 145 -48.82 -3.01 -1.01
CA THR A 145 -49.08 -4.32 -0.37
C THR A 145 -47.90 -5.28 -0.55
N PRO A 146 -47.44 -5.58 -1.78
CA PRO A 146 -46.19 -6.28 -2.03
C PRO A 146 -45.00 -5.72 -1.25
N LEU A 147 -44.81 -4.40 -1.23
CA LEU A 147 -43.67 -3.80 -0.53
C LEU A 147 -43.68 -4.10 0.97
N ARG A 148 -44.85 -3.98 1.62
CA ARG A 148 -45.03 -4.28 3.04
C ARG A 148 -44.85 -5.78 3.32
N ASP A 149 -45.37 -6.64 2.45
CA ASP A 149 -45.41 -8.08 2.71
C ASP A 149 -44.06 -8.74 2.38
N TRP A 150 -43.29 -8.18 1.44
CA TRP A 150 -42.03 -8.77 0.99
C TRP A 150 -40.82 -8.23 1.74
N PHE A 151 -40.80 -6.97 2.16
CA PHE A 151 -39.59 -6.29 2.64
C PHE A 151 -39.69 -5.80 4.08
N VAL A 152 -38.53 -5.65 4.72
CA VAL A 152 -38.42 -5.06 6.06
C VAL A 152 -38.51 -3.53 5.99
N PRO A 153 -39.52 -2.89 6.62
CA PRO A 153 -39.79 -1.46 6.43
C PRO A 153 -38.64 -0.52 6.81
N GLU A 154 -37.84 -0.87 7.83
CA GLU A 154 -36.80 0.00 8.39
C GLU A 154 -35.64 0.29 7.44
N SER A 155 -35.41 -0.61 6.48
CA SER A 155 -34.32 -0.54 5.51
C SER A 155 -34.78 -0.53 4.05
N LEU A 156 -36.10 -0.49 3.83
CA LEU A 156 -36.71 -0.48 2.51
C LEU A 156 -36.40 0.82 1.74
N ALA A 157 -35.71 0.66 0.61
CA ALA A 157 -35.52 1.68 -0.40
C ALA A 157 -36.46 1.40 -1.58
N VAL A 158 -37.18 2.42 -2.05
CA VAL A 158 -38.09 2.35 -3.20
C VAL A 158 -37.93 3.59 -4.05
N SER A 159 -37.69 3.37 -5.34
CA SER A 159 -37.42 4.43 -6.30
C SER A 159 -38.18 4.22 -7.59
N SER A 160 -38.66 5.32 -8.15
CA SER A 160 -39.11 5.38 -9.53
C SER A 160 -37.88 5.58 -10.42
N VAL A 161 -37.77 4.84 -11.52
CA VAL A 161 -36.62 4.85 -12.45
C VAL A 161 -37.10 4.82 -13.90
N ILE A 162 -36.21 5.19 -14.83
CA ILE A 162 -36.55 5.29 -16.27
C ILE A 162 -37.74 6.23 -16.47
N ASP A 163 -37.61 7.49 -16.04
CA ASP A 163 -38.62 8.53 -16.27
C ASP A 163 -40.03 8.12 -15.79
N ASP A 164 -40.09 7.45 -14.63
CA ASP A 164 -41.30 6.88 -14.03
C ASP A 164 -41.98 5.74 -14.79
N GLU A 165 -41.22 4.99 -15.59
CA GLU A 165 -41.71 3.79 -16.27
C GLU A 165 -41.50 2.50 -15.47
N ALA A 166 -40.71 2.56 -14.40
CA ALA A 166 -40.48 1.44 -13.51
C ALA A 166 -40.31 1.87 -12.04
N VAL A 167 -40.70 0.99 -11.13
CA VAL A 167 -40.47 1.11 -9.69
C VAL A 167 -39.54 -0.02 -9.26
N ILE A 168 -38.45 0.32 -8.57
CA ILE A 168 -37.53 -0.67 -7.97
C ILE A 168 -37.62 -0.62 -6.46
N ALA A 169 -37.46 -1.77 -5.81
CA ALA A 169 -37.46 -1.87 -4.37
C ALA A 169 -36.46 -2.90 -3.84
N GLY A 170 -35.91 -2.64 -2.66
CA GLY A 170 -35.07 -3.58 -1.92
C GLY A 170 -34.82 -3.09 -0.49
N ASP A 171 -34.63 -4.01 0.45
CA ASP A 171 -34.38 -3.69 1.87
C ASP A 171 -32.93 -3.90 2.31
N PHE A 172 -32.08 -4.36 1.39
CA PHE A 172 -30.69 -4.71 1.64
C PHE A 172 -30.48 -5.69 2.81
N ARG A 173 -31.44 -6.59 3.04
CA ARG A 173 -31.31 -7.65 4.05
C ARG A 173 -31.20 -9.02 3.40
N ILE A 174 -30.38 -9.85 4.04
CA ILE A 174 -30.30 -11.28 3.73
C ILE A 174 -31.55 -11.93 4.33
N ASP A 175 -32.33 -12.59 3.50
CA ASP A 175 -33.52 -13.33 3.91
C ASP A 175 -33.15 -14.64 4.64
N PRO A 176 -34.13 -15.38 5.20
CA PRO A 176 -33.85 -16.64 5.88
C PRO A 176 -33.22 -17.73 5.01
N ALA A 177 -33.34 -17.64 3.68
CA ALA A 177 -32.70 -18.57 2.75
C ALA A 177 -31.26 -18.14 2.37
N GLY A 178 -30.83 -16.95 2.79
CA GLY A 178 -29.48 -16.45 2.56
C GLY A 178 -29.34 -15.55 1.33
N HIS A 179 -30.45 -14.99 0.83
CA HIS A 179 -30.46 -14.16 -0.37
C HIS A 179 -30.94 -12.74 -0.09
N MET A 180 -30.33 -11.78 -0.79
CA MET A 180 -30.84 -10.43 -0.92
C MET A 180 -32.08 -10.45 -1.83
N ARG A 181 -33.02 -9.54 -1.64
CA ARG A 181 -34.25 -9.49 -2.44
C ARG A 181 -34.41 -8.13 -3.10
N PHE A 182 -34.77 -8.14 -4.38
CA PHE A 182 -35.12 -6.93 -5.11
C PHE A 182 -36.39 -7.13 -5.95
N ALA A 183 -37.27 -6.15 -5.94
CA ALA A 183 -38.44 -6.13 -6.82
C ALA A 183 -38.26 -5.06 -7.89
N VAL A 184 -38.75 -5.35 -9.10
CA VAL A 184 -38.83 -4.41 -10.22
C VAL A 184 -40.25 -4.49 -10.76
N PHE A 185 -40.95 -3.37 -10.81
CA PHE A 185 -42.28 -3.25 -11.41
C PHE A 185 -42.15 -2.37 -12.63
N THR A 186 -42.43 -2.88 -13.83
CA THR A 186 -42.28 -2.11 -15.07
C THR A 186 -43.59 -2.02 -15.84
N ARG A 187 -43.84 -0.87 -16.47
CA ARG A 187 -44.94 -0.75 -17.45
C ARG A 187 -44.72 -1.72 -18.63
N GLU A 188 -45.79 -2.17 -19.26
CA GLU A 188 -45.73 -3.20 -20.32
C GLU A 188 -44.93 -2.76 -21.56
N HIS A 189 -44.92 -1.46 -21.89
CA HIS A 189 -44.19 -0.93 -23.04
C HIS A 189 -42.69 -0.73 -22.80
N VAL A 190 -42.19 -1.00 -21.59
CA VAL A 190 -40.76 -0.90 -21.28
C VAL A 190 -40.02 -2.03 -21.99
N GLY A 191 -39.23 -1.68 -23.00
CA GLY A 191 -38.49 -2.67 -23.78
C GLY A 191 -37.54 -3.54 -22.95
N GLU A 192 -37.41 -4.80 -23.33
CA GLU A 192 -36.73 -5.86 -22.55
C GLU A 192 -35.28 -5.53 -22.14
N ARG A 193 -34.53 -4.83 -23.00
CA ARG A 193 -33.15 -4.39 -22.69
C ARG A 193 -33.10 -3.32 -21.60
N ARG A 194 -34.16 -2.52 -21.43
CA ARG A 194 -34.27 -1.55 -20.33
C ARG A 194 -34.43 -2.30 -19.01
N VAL A 195 -35.31 -3.30 -18.97
CA VAL A 195 -35.50 -4.17 -17.80
C VAL A 195 -34.20 -4.88 -17.42
N GLY A 196 -33.53 -5.50 -18.40
CA GLY A 196 -32.24 -6.16 -18.17
C GLY A 196 -31.14 -5.24 -17.66
N ARG A 197 -31.13 -3.96 -18.07
CA ARG A 197 -30.24 -2.94 -17.48
C ARG A 197 -30.55 -2.64 -16.02
N ILE A 198 -31.83 -2.57 -15.63
CA ILE A 198 -32.22 -2.39 -14.22
C ILE A 198 -31.69 -3.57 -13.40
N VAL A 199 -32.00 -4.80 -13.82
CA VAL A 199 -31.61 -6.03 -13.10
C VAL A 199 -30.09 -6.14 -12.98
N GLN A 200 -29.35 -5.94 -14.07
CA GLN A 200 -27.88 -5.93 -14.04
C GLN A 200 -27.33 -4.88 -13.06
N ARG A 201 -27.88 -3.67 -13.06
CA ARG A 201 -27.45 -2.60 -12.15
C ARG A 201 -27.72 -2.93 -10.69
N LEU A 202 -28.86 -3.55 -10.38
CA LEU A 202 -29.16 -4.01 -9.02
C LEU A 202 -28.14 -5.07 -8.56
N CYS A 203 -27.80 -6.04 -9.42
CA CYS A 203 -26.75 -7.02 -9.14
C CYS A 203 -25.38 -6.37 -8.93
N GLU A 204 -25.02 -5.39 -9.76
CA GLU A 204 -23.75 -4.67 -9.66
C GLU A 204 -23.68 -3.81 -8.39
N ILE A 205 -24.75 -3.07 -8.07
CA ILE A 205 -24.86 -2.29 -6.82
C ILE A 205 -24.63 -3.22 -5.63
N GLU A 206 -25.35 -4.35 -5.57
CA GLU A 206 -25.23 -5.29 -4.46
C GLU A 206 -23.81 -5.88 -4.35
N THR A 207 -23.24 -6.32 -5.46
CA THR A 207 -21.93 -6.97 -5.48
C THR A 207 -20.81 -6.01 -5.13
N TYR A 208 -20.79 -4.82 -5.74
CA TYR A 208 -19.73 -3.85 -5.48
C TYR A 208 -19.85 -3.22 -4.10
N LYS A 209 -21.08 -3.03 -3.56
CA LYS A 209 -21.30 -2.67 -2.16
C LYS A 209 -20.73 -3.74 -1.22
N SER A 210 -21.01 -5.01 -1.47
CA SER A 210 -20.51 -6.10 -0.63
C SER A 210 -18.99 -6.26 -0.75
N MET A 211 -18.42 -6.07 -1.95
CA MET A 211 -16.97 -6.14 -2.18
C MET A 211 -16.20 -4.97 -1.55
N SER A 212 -16.72 -3.74 -1.60
CA SER A 212 -16.09 -2.58 -0.96
C SER A 212 -16.14 -2.68 0.58
N MET A 213 -17.22 -3.22 1.14
CA MET A 213 -17.34 -3.45 2.58
C MET A 213 -16.29 -4.43 3.14
N LEU A 214 -15.74 -5.33 2.33
CA LEU A 214 -14.58 -6.15 2.74
C LEU A 214 -13.35 -5.30 3.07
N GLY A 215 -13.14 -4.20 2.35
CA GLY A 215 -12.07 -3.23 2.63
C GLY A 215 -12.25 -2.56 3.99
N PHE A 216 -13.49 -2.15 4.29
CA PHE A 216 -13.84 -1.58 5.60
C PHE A 216 -13.53 -2.54 6.75
N THR A 217 -13.97 -3.81 6.66
CA THR A 217 -13.70 -4.80 7.72
C THR A 217 -12.21 -5.04 7.92
N ARG A 218 -11.43 -5.09 6.83
CA ARG A 218 -9.97 -5.27 6.90
C ARG A 218 -9.27 -4.08 7.56
N LEU A 219 -9.66 -2.85 7.26
CA LEU A 219 -9.05 -1.68 7.91
C LEU A 219 -9.46 -1.52 9.36
N LYS A 220 -10.71 -1.89 9.68
CA LYS A 220 -11.19 -1.89 11.06
C LYS A 220 -10.35 -2.81 11.94
N SER A 221 -9.90 -3.97 11.42
CA SER A 221 -9.00 -4.86 12.17
C SER A 221 -7.56 -4.35 12.29
N LEU A 222 -7.12 -3.45 11.39
CA LEU A 222 -5.78 -2.84 11.45
C LEU A 222 -5.72 -1.58 12.32
N SER A 223 -6.87 -0.97 12.60
CA SER A 223 -6.96 0.30 13.32
C SER A 223 -6.28 0.29 14.71
N PRO A 224 -6.38 -0.77 15.55
CA PRO A 224 -5.66 -0.83 16.82
C PRO A 224 -4.14 -0.80 16.63
N ARG A 225 -3.61 -1.61 15.71
CA ARG A 225 -2.17 -1.67 15.46
C ARG A 225 -1.61 -0.35 14.93
N MET A 226 -2.38 0.33 14.07
CA MET A 226 -2.03 1.69 13.64
C MET A 226 -2.01 2.67 14.82
N GLY A 227 -2.91 2.52 15.80
CA GLY A 227 -2.88 3.31 17.03
C GLY A 227 -1.60 3.10 17.84
N ASP A 228 -1.18 1.84 18.00
CA ASP A 228 0.05 1.50 18.71
C ASP A 228 1.28 2.12 18.03
N LEU A 229 1.38 1.99 16.70
CA LEU A 229 2.49 2.54 15.91
C LEU A 229 2.52 4.08 15.94
N ASP A 230 1.36 4.75 15.98
CA ASP A 230 1.27 6.21 16.07
C ASP A 230 1.75 6.72 17.44
N ASN A 231 1.42 5.99 18.51
CA ASN A 231 1.89 6.29 19.85
C ASN A 231 3.41 6.05 19.97
N GLU A 232 3.90 4.92 19.46
CA GLU A 232 5.33 4.60 19.45
C GLU A 232 6.12 5.65 18.65
N LEU A 233 5.64 6.03 17.46
CA LEU A 233 6.24 7.09 16.65
C LEU A 233 6.27 8.43 17.40
N SER A 234 5.21 8.78 18.11
CA SER A 234 5.13 10.02 18.87
C SER A 234 6.13 10.04 20.05
N HIS A 235 6.26 8.92 20.78
CA HIS A 235 7.27 8.77 21.82
C HIS A 235 8.71 8.85 21.29
N LEU A 236 9.00 8.23 20.14
CA LEU A 236 10.31 8.31 19.50
C LEU A 236 10.64 9.75 19.08
N MET A 237 9.66 10.48 18.54
CA MET A 237 9.83 11.89 18.21
C MET A 237 10.12 12.75 19.45
N GLU A 238 9.42 12.52 20.56
CA GLU A 238 9.68 13.23 21.82
C GLU A 238 11.08 12.95 22.37
N ALA A 239 11.53 11.70 22.33
CA ALA A 239 12.87 11.29 22.76
C ALA A 239 13.96 11.96 21.89
N MET A 240 13.74 12.08 20.58
CA MET A 240 14.63 12.82 19.68
C MET A 240 14.75 14.30 20.06
N THR A 241 13.66 14.95 20.45
CA THR A 241 13.66 16.37 20.84
C THR A 241 14.34 16.59 22.20
N HIS A 242 14.08 15.74 23.18
CA HIS A 242 14.59 15.91 24.54
C HIS A 242 15.99 15.31 24.76
N GLY A 243 16.55 14.64 23.75
CA GLY A 243 17.89 14.05 23.82
C GLY A 243 18.02 12.94 24.87
N GLN A 244 16.91 12.26 25.19
CA GLN A 244 16.90 11.18 26.17
C GLN A 244 17.29 9.86 25.52
N GLY A 245 18.50 9.37 25.81
CA GLY A 245 18.99 8.05 25.40
C GLY A 245 19.95 8.05 24.19
N PRO A 246 20.57 6.90 23.87
CA PRO A 246 21.46 6.76 22.72
C PRO A 246 20.69 6.96 21.41
N ALA A 247 21.18 7.85 20.53
CA ALA A 247 20.54 8.14 19.25
C ALA A 247 20.41 6.90 18.34
N GLU A 248 21.34 5.94 18.46
CA GLU A 248 21.32 4.67 17.71
C GLU A 248 20.12 3.79 18.08
N ASP A 249 19.75 3.72 19.35
CA ASP A 249 18.62 2.90 19.81
C ASP A 249 17.29 3.49 19.30
N THR A 250 17.14 4.80 19.38
CA THR A 250 16.00 5.53 18.83
C THR A 250 15.90 5.34 17.32
N LEU A 251 17.04 5.32 16.61
CA LEU A 251 17.08 5.10 15.16
C LEU A 251 16.63 3.69 14.80
N LYS A 252 17.09 2.69 15.54
CA LYS A 252 16.70 1.30 15.35
C LYS A 252 15.20 1.10 15.57
N ALA A 253 14.65 1.67 16.64
CA ALA A 253 13.21 1.62 16.91
C ALA A 253 12.40 2.31 15.80
N LEU A 254 12.84 3.47 15.35
CA LEU A 254 12.16 4.22 14.29
C LEU A 254 12.18 3.50 12.93
N LEU A 255 13.30 2.85 12.59
CA LEU A 255 13.39 1.99 11.40
C LEU A 255 12.43 0.80 11.49
N SER A 256 12.26 0.22 12.68
CA SER A 256 11.29 -0.86 12.92
C SER A 256 9.86 -0.40 12.67
N VAL A 257 9.45 0.71 13.29
CA VAL A 257 8.12 1.32 13.08
C VAL A 257 7.89 1.67 11.60
N SER A 258 8.89 2.25 10.94
CA SER A 258 8.82 2.60 9.52
C SER A 258 8.63 1.37 8.63
N ALA A 259 9.42 0.31 8.87
CA ALA A 259 9.31 -0.93 8.12
C ALA A 259 7.93 -1.59 8.31
N GLU A 260 7.36 -1.51 9.50
CA GLU A 260 6.03 -2.03 9.76
C GLU A 260 4.92 -1.22 9.08
N LEU A 261 5.01 0.12 9.10
CA LEU A 261 4.07 0.99 8.38
C LEU A 261 4.12 0.74 6.87
N GLU A 262 5.32 0.57 6.30
CA GLU A 262 5.49 0.20 4.89
C GLU A 262 4.90 -1.18 4.59
N SER A 263 5.11 -2.16 5.47
CA SER A 263 4.52 -3.49 5.33
C SER A 263 2.98 -3.43 5.37
N LEU A 264 2.40 -2.67 6.30
CA LEU A 264 0.96 -2.46 6.39
C LEU A 264 0.41 -1.76 5.13
N SER A 265 1.12 -0.74 4.65
CA SER A 265 0.78 -0.02 3.42
C SER A 265 0.79 -0.95 2.21
N ALA A 266 1.87 -1.70 2.00
CA ALA A 266 2.01 -2.64 0.89
C ALA A 266 0.94 -3.74 0.91
N GLN A 267 0.63 -4.29 2.09
CA GLN A 267 -0.38 -5.35 2.25
C GLN A 267 -1.82 -4.86 2.01
N THR A 268 -2.08 -3.56 2.17
CA THR A 268 -3.43 -2.97 2.08
C THR A 268 -3.68 -2.18 0.81
N SER A 269 -2.64 -1.69 0.14
CA SER A 269 -2.71 -0.83 -1.06
C SER A 269 -3.68 -1.36 -2.12
N PHE A 270 -3.54 -2.62 -2.55
CA PHE A 270 -4.45 -3.20 -3.54
C PHE A 270 -5.91 -3.20 -3.07
N ARG A 271 -6.15 -3.52 -1.78
CA ARG A 271 -7.51 -3.55 -1.22
C ARG A 271 -8.12 -2.17 -1.12
N LEU A 272 -7.33 -1.16 -0.73
CA LEU A 272 -7.75 0.23 -0.63
C LEU A 272 -8.15 0.78 -2.01
N GLY A 273 -7.27 0.61 -3.00
CA GLY A 273 -7.55 0.99 -4.38
C GLY A 273 -8.80 0.30 -4.94
N ALA A 274 -8.95 -1.01 -4.71
CA ALA A 274 -10.14 -1.74 -5.12
C ALA A 274 -11.41 -1.24 -4.40
N THR A 275 -11.33 -0.93 -3.10
CA THR A 275 -12.48 -0.42 -2.32
C THR A 275 -12.97 0.92 -2.85
N GLY A 276 -12.05 1.86 -3.14
CA GLY A 276 -12.40 3.15 -3.74
C GLY A 276 -12.99 3.00 -5.16
N ALA A 277 -12.44 2.10 -5.98
CA ALA A 277 -13.00 1.81 -7.30
C ALA A 277 -14.41 1.20 -7.22
N TYR A 278 -14.64 0.28 -6.28
CA TYR A 278 -15.94 -0.34 -6.08
C TYR A 278 -16.99 0.64 -5.53
N GLU A 279 -16.60 1.53 -4.61
CA GLU A 279 -17.46 2.63 -4.17
C GLU A 279 -17.88 3.53 -5.34
N ALA A 280 -16.94 3.91 -6.20
CA ALA A 280 -17.25 4.71 -7.38
C ALA A 280 -18.20 3.99 -8.34
N ILE A 281 -18.07 2.67 -8.50
CA ILE A 281 -19.01 1.88 -9.32
C ILE A 281 -20.40 1.88 -8.69
N VAL A 282 -20.54 1.68 -7.38
CA VAL A 282 -21.85 1.73 -6.70
C VAL A 282 -22.53 3.08 -6.96
N ALA A 283 -21.82 4.19 -6.71
CA ALA A 283 -22.33 5.54 -6.96
C ALA A 283 -22.75 5.72 -8.42
N GLN A 284 -21.87 5.36 -9.37
CA GLN A 284 -22.17 5.46 -10.80
C GLN A 284 -23.41 4.65 -11.19
N ARG A 285 -23.58 3.43 -10.65
CA ARG A 285 -24.72 2.56 -10.99
C ARG A 285 -26.04 3.10 -10.47
N ILE A 286 -26.04 3.71 -9.28
CA ILE A 286 -27.21 4.41 -8.73
C ILE A 286 -27.51 5.65 -9.56
N GLU A 287 -26.51 6.49 -9.85
CA GLU A 287 -26.67 7.71 -10.65
C GLU A 287 -27.32 7.40 -12.01
N VAL A 288 -26.83 6.39 -12.73
CA VAL A 288 -27.37 6.09 -14.06
C VAL A 288 -28.77 5.46 -14.04
N LEU A 289 -29.26 4.95 -12.89
CA LEU A 289 -30.66 4.55 -12.72
C LEU A 289 -31.61 5.75 -12.82
N ARG A 290 -31.09 6.97 -12.56
CA ARG A 290 -31.87 8.22 -12.54
C ARG A 290 -33.08 8.08 -11.63
N GLU A 291 -32.83 7.62 -10.41
CA GLU A 291 -33.91 7.39 -9.47
C GLU A 291 -34.56 8.69 -8.99
N VAL A 292 -35.86 8.63 -8.81
CA VAL A 292 -36.69 9.68 -8.23
C VAL A 292 -37.49 9.07 -7.09
N ARG A 293 -37.76 9.88 -6.08
CA ARG A 293 -38.52 9.47 -4.90
C ARG A 293 -39.91 8.96 -5.28
N TRP A 294 -40.20 7.70 -4.96
CA TRP A 294 -41.52 7.11 -5.18
C TRP A 294 -42.37 7.24 -3.92
N ARG A 295 -43.47 8.00 -3.98
CA ARG A 295 -44.46 8.18 -2.90
C ARG A 295 -43.88 8.48 -1.52
N GLY A 296 -42.82 9.29 -1.45
CA GLY A 296 -42.18 9.66 -0.19
C GLY A 296 -41.24 8.62 0.42
N ARG A 297 -41.02 7.47 -0.25
CA ARG A 297 -40.08 6.43 0.20
C ARG A 297 -38.63 6.86 0.07
N GLN A 298 -37.75 6.29 0.88
CA GLN A 298 -36.31 6.50 0.79
C GLN A 298 -35.78 5.92 -0.54
N THR A 299 -34.87 6.62 -1.22
CA THR A 299 -34.24 6.12 -2.45
C THR A 299 -33.02 5.22 -2.18
N PHE A 300 -32.46 4.56 -3.21
CA PHE A 300 -31.27 3.73 -3.05
C PHE A 300 -30.04 4.59 -2.71
N GLU A 301 -29.89 5.75 -3.33
CA GLU A 301 -28.86 6.76 -3.03
C GLU A 301 -28.94 7.22 -1.58
N GLU A 302 -30.13 7.56 -1.10
CA GLU A 302 -30.33 7.98 0.29
C GLU A 302 -30.04 6.84 1.28
N PHE A 303 -30.39 5.59 0.91
CA PHE A 303 -30.03 4.41 1.69
C PHE A 303 -28.50 4.28 1.79
N MET A 304 -27.79 4.36 0.66
CA MET A 304 -26.33 4.26 0.62
C MET A 304 -25.66 5.40 1.39
N THR A 305 -26.09 6.64 1.17
CA THR A 305 -25.57 7.83 1.85
C THR A 305 -25.61 7.69 3.37
N ARG A 306 -26.69 7.08 3.89
CA ARG A 306 -26.90 6.92 5.34
C ARG A 306 -26.18 5.70 5.93
N ARG A 307 -26.11 4.58 5.20
CA ARG A 307 -25.73 3.27 5.77
C ARG A 307 -24.45 2.67 5.19
N TYR A 308 -24.03 3.10 4.01
CA TYR A 308 -22.86 2.60 3.30
C TYR A 308 -21.72 3.64 3.29
N ASP A 309 -22.00 4.88 2.91
CA ASP A 309 -20.99 5.94 2.79
C ASP A 309 -20.19 6.23 4.07
N PRO A 310 -20.76 6.14 5.29
CA PRO A 310 -19.97 6.30 6.51
C PRO A 310 -18.81 5.32 6.60
N ALA A 311 -19.00 4.06 6.18
CA ALA A 311 -17.96 3.04 6.17
C ALA A 311 -16.85 3.39 5.15
N MET A 312 -17.23 3.88 3.97
CA MET A 312 -16.27 4.30 2.95
C MET A 312 -15.50 5.56 3.36
N ARG A 313 -16.13 6.49 4.07
CA ARG A 313 -15.46 7.64 4.69
C ARG A 313 -14.43 7.20 5.72
N THR A 314 -14.73 6.19 6.54
CA THR A 314 -13.76 5.59 7.46
C THR A 314 -12.59 4.99 6.69
N VAL A 315 -12.84 4.21 5.63
CA VAL A 315 -11.78 3.64 4.78
C VAL A 315 -10.82 4.74 4.28
N LYS A 316 -11.36 5.80 3.66
CA LYS A 316 -10.59 6.94 3.15
C LYS A 316 -9.83 7.70 4.25
N ALA A 317 -10.40 7.80 5.44
CA ALA A 317 -9.73 8.45 6.57
C ALA A 317 -8.56 7.60 7.09
N THR A 318 -8.75 6.28 7.21
CA THR A 318 -7.70 5.35 7.64
C THR A 318 -6.56 5.26 6.63
N GLU A 319 -6.87 5.21 5.34
CA GLU A 319 -5.87 5.27 4.26
C GLU A 319 -5.00 6.52 4.36
N ARG A 320 -5.64 7.71 4.46
CA ARG A 320 -4.91 8.97 4.64
C ARG A 320 -4.06 8.98 5.91
N ARG A 321 -4.59 8.46 7.03
CA ARG A 321 -3.85 8.34 8.30
C ARG A 321 -2.61 7.47 8.14
N LEU A 322 -2.72 6.31 7.49
CA LEU A 322 -1.60 5.41 7.25
C LEU A 322 -0.50 6.09 6.43
N GLY A 323 -0.89 6.81 5.36
CA GLY A 323 0.05 7.61 4.56
C GLY A 323 0.76 8.69 5.36
N THR A 324 0.01 9.47 6.16
CA THR A 324 0.58 10.51 7.03
C THR A 324 1.55 9.93 8.07
N MET A 325 1.25 8.77 8.65
CA MET A 325 2.13 8.09 9.60
C MET A 325 3.43 7.63 8.93
N ALA A 326 3.36 7.01 7.75
CA ALA A 326 4.54 6.58 6.99
C ALA A 326 5.44 7.78 6.65
N GLU A 327 4.86 8.88 6.18
CA GLU A 327 5.61 10.11 5.92
C GLU A 327 6.26 10.72 7.18
N ARG A 328 5.55 10.71 8.32
CA ARG A 328 6.11 11.19 9.60
C ARG A 328 7.30 10.32 10.02
N ALA A 329 7.19 8.99 9.88
CA ALA A 329 8.25 8.06 10.23
C ALA A 329 9.48 8.24 9.34
N MET A 330 9.30 8.39 8.02
CA MET A 330 10.39 8.70 7.08
C MET A 330 11.11 10.02 7.44
N ARG A 331 10.35 11.10 7.66
CA ARG A 331 10.93 12.41 8.03
C ARG A 331 11.70 12.35 9.35
N ALA A 332 11.16 11.67 10.35
CA ALA A 332 11.86 11.48 11.62
C ALA A 332 13.17 10.68 11.41
N GLY A 333 13.15 9.67 10.54
CA GLY A 333 14.33 8.88 10.20
C GLY A 333 15.45 9.71 9.57
N ASP A 334 15.09 10.58 8.62
CA ASP A 334 16.04 11.49 7.97
C ASP A 334 16.65 12.51 8.95
N LEU A 335 15.84 13.07 9.85
CA LEU A 335 16.31 13.98 10.88
C LEU A 335 17.27 13.29 11.86
N LEU A 336 16.95 12.07 12.27
CA LEU A 336 17.80 11.33 13.21
C LEU A 336 19.12 10.91 12.57
N ARG A 337 19.10 10.47 11.31
CA ARG A 337 20.31 10.21 10.54
C ARG A 337 21.22 11.45 10.50
N THR A 338 20.63 12.61 10.19
CA THR A 338 21.37 13.89 10.16
C THR A 338 22.00 14.21 11.52
N ARG A 339 21.26 14.03 12.62
CA ARG A 339 21.77 14.25 13.97
C ARG A 339 22.95 13.32 14.30
N VAL A 340 22.83 12.02 14.01
CA VAL A 340 23.91 11.04 14.23
C VAL A 340 25.15 11.37 13.41
N GLU A 341 24.99 11.79 12.16
CA GLU A 341 26.11 12.23 11.31
C GLU A 341 26.83 13.46 11.90
N VAL A 342 26.08 14.44 12.43
CA VAL A 342 26.64 15.62 13.10
C VAL A 342 27.37 15.24 14.39
N GLU A 343 26.77 14.40 15.25
CA GLU A 343 27.40 13.93 16.49
C GLU A 343 28.69 13.16 16.20
N ARG A 344 28.69 12.28 15.19
CA ARG A 344 29.89 11.54 14.76
C ARG A 344 30.97 12.46 14.18
N SER A 345 30.58 13.49 13.43
CA SER A 345 31.52 14.49 12.90
C SER A 345 32.19 15.28 14.03
N ALA A 346 31.41 15.73 15.02
CA ALA A 346 31.93 16.41 16.21
C ALA A 346 32.90 15.51 17.00
N GLN A 347 32.57 14.22 17.17
CA GLN A 347 33.44 13.26 17.84
C GLN A 347 34.76 13.02 17.08
N ASN A 348 34.71 12.93 15.76
CA ASN A 348 35.90 12.84 14.91
C ASN A 348 36.78 14.10 15.02
N GLN A 349 36.18 15.30 15.06
CA GLN A 349 36.92 16.54 15.25
C GLN A 349 37.66 16.57 16.60
N LEU A 350 36.99 16.19 17.70
CA LEU A 350 37.61 16.09 19.02
C LEU A 350 38.77 15.08 19.05
N LEU A 351 38.62 13.95 18.35
CA LEU A 351 39.69 12.96 18.21
C LEU A 351 40.91 13.55 17.48
N LEU A 352 40.71 14.25 16.37
CA LEU A 352 41.77 14.92 15.61
C LEU A 352 42.45 16.02 16.44
N GLU A 353 41.69 16.82 17.20
CA GLU A 353 42.24 17.83 18.11
C GLU A 353 43.11 17.19 19.20
N SER A 354 42.65 16.10 19.82
CA SER A 354 43.44 15.36 20.81
C SER A 354 44.71 14.75 20.22
N MET A 355 44.70 14.39 18.93
CA MET A 355 45.84 13.85 18.23
C MET A 355 46.86 14.94 17.92
N ASN A 356 46.40 16.11 17.45
CA ASN A 356 47.24 17.29 17.23
C ASN A 356 47.92 17.74 18.54
N GLN A 357 47.17 17.80 19.65
CA GLN A 357 47.75 18.15 20.96
C GLN A 357 48.83 17.15 21.40
N ARG A 358 48.61 15.84 21.18
CA ARG A 358 49.61 14.81 21.48
C ARG A 358 50.85 14.93 20.59
N ALA A 359 50.67 15.19 19.30
CA ALA A 359 51.77 15.42 18.36
C ALA A 359 52.59 16.66 18.76
N ASP A 360 51.94 17.77 19.09
CA ASP A 360 52.59 18.99 19.57
C ASP A 360 53.38 18.75 20.86
N MET A 361 52.82 17.97 21.79
CA MET A 361 53.51 17.59 23.03
C MET A 361 54.74 16.74 22.74
N GLN A 362 54.64 15.76 21.83
CA GLN A 362 55.77 14.95 21.40
C GLN A 362 56.86 15.80 20.74
N LEU A 363 56.50 16.76 19.90
CA LEU A 363 57.45 17.71 19.29
C LEU A 363 58.16 18.56 20.34
N ARG A 364 57.45 19.04 21.37
CA ARG A 364 58.07 19.79 22.48
C ARG A 364 59.04 18.93 23.28
N LEU A 365 58.65 17.71 23.63
CA LEU A 365 59.51 16.76 24.35
C LEU A 365 60.76 16.44 23.52
N GLN A 366 60.60 16.18 22.23
CA GLN A 366 61.71 15.94 21.33
C GLN A 366 62.68 17.14 21.29
N ARG A 367 62.16 18.37 21.15
CA ARG A 367 62.99 19.59 21.22
C ARG A 367 63.73 19.74 22.55
N THR A 368 63.11 19.38 23.68
CA THR A 368 63.79 19.41 24.98
C THR A 368 64.92 18.38 25.07
N VAL A 369 64.72 17.16 24.55
CA VAL A 369 65.76 16.12 24.51
C VAL A 369 66.90 16.50 23.56
N GLU A 370 66.58 17.09 22.41
CA GLU A 370 67.56 17.61 21.46
C GLU A 370 68.41 18.72 22.10
N GLY A 371 67.79 19.66 22.82
CA GLY A 371 68.51 20.69 23.57
C GLY A 371 69.49 20.12 24.59
N LEU A 372 69.07 19.06 25.32
CA LEU A 372 69.94 18.34 26.25
C LEU A 372 71.07 17.58 25.54
N SER A 373 70.83 17.03 24.33
CA SER A 373 71.85 16.33 23.55
C SER A 373 72.99 17.25 23.10
N VAL A 374 72.73 18.55 22.89
CA VAL A 374 73.80 19.52 22.58
C VAL A 374 74.84 19.53 23.70
N VAL A 375 74.41 19.49 24.96
CA VAL A 375 75.29 19.46 26.13
C VAL A 375 76.10 18.16 26.16
N ALA A 376 75.42 17.02 26.01
CA ALA A 376 76.07 15.70 26.03
C ALA A 376 77.07 15.54 24.87
N ILE A 377 76.69 15.87 23.65
CA ILE A 377 77.55 15.79 22.45
C ILE A 377 78.73 16.75 22.57
N SER A 378 78.49 17.98 23.06
CA SER A 378 79.57 18.96 23.24
C SER A 378 80.61 18.48 24.25
N TYR A 379 80.20 17.87 25.36
CA TYR A 379 81.13 17.31 26.35
C TYR A 379 82.05 16.24 25.74
N TYR A 380 81.49 15.29 24.98
CA TYR A 380 82.27 14.26 24.30
C TYR A 380 83.15 14.85 23.19
N ALA A 381 82.64 15.78 22.39
CA ALA A 381 83.38 16.43 21.31
C ALA A 381 84.58 17.24 21.83
N VAL A 382 84.39 18.00 22.91
CA VAL A 382 85.47 18.76 23.56
C VAL A 382 86.53 17.82 24.11
N SER A 383 86.12 16.73 24.77
CA SER A 383 87.05 15.72 25.29
C SER A 383 87.87 15.09 24.16
N LEU A 384 87.24 14.72 23.05
CA LEU A 384 87.91 14.12 21.90
C LEU A 384 88.87 15.10 21.21
N ALA A 385 88.43 16.34 20.98
CA ALA A 385 89.27 17.39 20.38
C ALA A 385 90.47 17.73 21.28
N ALA A 386 90.26 17.80 22.60
CA ALA A 386 91.33 18.00 23.57
C ALA A 386 92.37 16.86 23.50
N TYR A 387 91.94 15.59 23.50
CA TYR A 387 92.85 14.46 23.37
C TYR A 387 93.66 14.49 22.07
N LEU A 388 93.04 14.92 20.97
CA LEU A 388 93.71 15.03 19.68
C LEU A 388 94.74 16.16 19.64
N LEU A 389 94.47 17.26 20.36
CA LEU A 389 95.29 18.46 20.36
C LEU A 389 96.36 18.48 21.47
N TYR A 390 96.25 17.67 22.52
CA TYR A 390 97.25 17.60 23.58
C TYR A 390 98.70 17.37 23.09
N PRO A 391 98.99 16.48 22.12
CA PRO A 391 100.36 16.29 21.63
C PRO A 391 100.94 17.55 21.00
N VAL A 392 100.10 18.33 20.31
CA VAL A 392 100.49 19.60 19.67
C VAL A 392 100.61 20.72 20.71
N GLY A 393 99.72 20.73 21.71
CA GLY A 393 99.77 21.67 22.83
C GLY A 393 101.02 21.51 23.69
N GLU A 394 101.46 20.27 23.93
CA GLU A 394 102.71 19.97 24.65
C GLU A 394 103.95 20.44 23.87
N MET A 395 103.95 20.35 22.54
CA MET A 395 105.01 20.93 21.69
C MET A 395 105.07 22.46 21.74
N LEU A 396 103.96 23.13 22.05
CA LEU A 396 103.84 24.59 22.12
C LEU A 396 103.98 25.14 23.56
N GLY A 397 104.25 24.28 24.55
CA GLY A 397 104.41 24.67 25.96
C GLY A 397 103.11 25.09 26.66
N LEU A 398 101.94 24.77 26.09
CA LEU A 398 100.64 25.12 26.66
C LEU A 398 100.25 24.10 27.73
N SER A 399 99.80 24.58 28.90
CA SER A 399 99.22 23.69 29.91
C SER A 399 97.94 23.04 29.39
N ARG A 400 97.72 21.77 29.73
CA ARG A 400 96.54 21.00 29.30
C ARG A 400 95.21 21.71 29.61
N GLY A 401 95.12 22.42 30.75
CA GLY A 401 93.93 23.18 31.15
C GLY A 401 93.64 24.42 30.29
N TRP A 402 94.68 25.16 29.87
CA TRP A 402 94.51 26.29 28.96
C TRP A 402 94.11 25.85 27.55
N LEU A 403 94.66 24.73 27.08
CA LEU A 403 94.32 24.16 25.78
C LEU A 403 92.85 23.69 25.74
N THR A 404 92.39 22.97 26.76
CA THR A 404 91.00 22.52 26.83
C THR A 404 90.03 23.70 26.94
N ALA A 405 90.33 24.71 27.74
CA ALA A 405 89.51 25.92 27.83
C ALA A 405 89.41 26.65 26.48
N ALA A 406 90.53 26.77 25.74
CA ALA A 406 90.56 27.41 24.43
C ALA A 406 89.77 26.63 23.35
N VAL A 407 89.80 25.30 23.40
CA VAL A 407 89.09 24.42 22.45
C VAL A 407 87.60 24.26 22.76
N THR A 408 87.21 24.42 24.04
CA THR A 408 85.82 24.25 24.49
C THR A 408 84.86 25.18 23.76
N VAL A 409 85.15 26.48 23.71
CA VAL A 409 84.25 27.48 23.12
C VAL A 409 84.03 27.25 21.61
N PRO A 410 85.08 27.07 20.77
CA PRO A 410 84.91 26.76 19.35
C PRO A 410 84.12 25.47 19.09
N VAL A 411 84.41 24.41 19.84
CA VAL A 411 83.76 23.10 19.65
C VAL A 411 82.28 23.16 20.04
N VAL A 412 81.93 23.78 21.17
CA VAL A 412 80.53 23.95 21.58
C VAL A 412 79.75 24.79 20.54
N LEU A 413 80.34 25.88 20.04
CA LEU A 413 79.72 26.70 18.99
C LEU A 413 79.56 25.94 17.66
N ALA A 414 80.54 25.12 17.29
CA ALA A 414 80.48 24.28 16.09
C ALA A 414 79.39 23.19 16.20
N VAL A 415 79.31 22.49 17.34
CA VAL A 415 78.28 21.48 17.62
C VAL A 415 76.88 22.11 17.63
N TRP A 416 76.72 23.25 18.31
CA TRP A 416 75.46 24.00 18.31
C TRP A 416 75.08 24.47 16.90
N GLY A 417 76.03 25.02 16.15
CA GLY A 417 75.84 25.46 14.77
C GLY A 417 75.45 24.30 13.85
N MET A 418 76.08 23.14 13.98
CA MET A 418 75.78 21.93 13.20
C MET A 418 74.37 21.41 13.49
N ILE A 419 74.00 21.26 14.76
CA ILE A 419 72.66 20.80 15.17
C ILE A 419 71.59 21.81 14.71
N ARG A 420 71.85 23.12 14.88
CA ARG A 420 70.96 24.18 14.40
C ARG A 420 70.80 24.15 12.87
N ARG A 421 71.86 23.83 12.12
CA ARG A 421 71.81 23.77 10.65
C ARG A 421 71.01 22.55 10.16
N ILE A 422 71.20 21.40 10.78
CA ILE A 422 70.40 20.18 10.52
C ILE A 422 68.92 20.47 10.79
N ARG A 423 68.61 21.15 11.90
CA ARG A 423 67.24 21.58 12.22
C ARG A 423 66.61 22.45 11.15
N VAL A 424 67.30 23.51 10.71
CA VAL A 424 66.77 24.43 9.68
C VAL A 424 66.55 23.71 8.34
N GLN A 425 67.35 22.67 8.04
CA GLN A 425 67.12 21.81 6.87
C GLN A 425 65.91 20.90 7.02
N MET A 426 65.71 20.27 8.19
CA MET A 426 64.55 19.40 8.43
C MET A 426 63.24 20.18 8.56
N GLU A 427 63.25 21.38 9.17
CA GLU A 427 62.07 22.26 9.21
C GLU A 427 61.68 22.77 7.81
N LYS A 428 62.64 22.87 6.87
CA LYS A 428 62.38 23.20 5.45
C LYS A 428 61.89 22.01 4.60
N GLN A 429 62.04 20.78 5.10
CA GLN A 429 61.59 19.54 4.45
C GLN A 429 60.34 18.95 5.13
N GLY A 430 59.62 19.73 5.94
CA GLY A 430 58.30 19.33 6.44
C GLY A 430 57.36 18.98 5.27
N PRO A 431 56.44 18.01 5.46
CA PRO A 431 55.64 17.49 4.36
C PRO A 431 54.84 18.63 3.72
N ASP A 432 54.93 18.73 2.39
CA ASP A 432 53.98 19.52 1.61
C ASP A 432 52.57 19.05 1.97
N LEU A 433 51.76 19.98 2.48
CA LEU A 433 50.31 19.84 2.62
C LEU A 433 49.63 19.91 1.26
#